data_AF-A0A1H3T5D8-F1
#
_entry.id   AF-A0A1H3T5D8-F1
#
_cell.length_a   1.000
_cell.length_b   1.000
_cell.length_c   1.000
_cell.angle_alpha   90.00
_cell.angle_beta   90.00
_cell.angle_gamma   90.00
#
_symmetry.space_group_name_H-M   'P 1'
#
loop_
_entity.id
_entity.type
_entity.pdbx_description
1 polymer ?
#
loop_
_entity_poly.entity_id
_entity_poly.type
_entity_poly.pdbx_seq_one_letter_code
_entity_poly.pdbx_strand_id
1 'polypeptide(L)'
;MGRVTWFSDKDLRELAGSASYSRGAGYVHAVEGVDPLVDGVKAVVQGTDRYTVWLKDVRGELVGECTCPHAARGLFCKHCVAVGLAVLRKPPRPKPDLRGYLERLEKTRLVELLLTQAGEDEALFRRLALGVVGRDVEAMGGQIEDLLSSYTDDYARKASDVLDALEEIGDDERVALVARRVVDLLAEASEVVEDPYGLVDEQIQRAVGLCAELCAAHPVDAEELAGWLLRLDLVVDFNLLDFAEGLGDAGVAELRRLVEEEWRGGGERQRRLLQLREGLAMLANDDDELVDAVRDGVDGPQDYVRVARALRSAGRDAEAVEWASKGFSQVAAYQRQELVRFLVEAGEADRALELQRRELERQSWWENYVAFKDLAGRLGRWGDHRQWALGRLPGGDLLVRALLDENEHERAWAAFGEFGCEETTLLLLADVQVVTRPAEVVPIYRALVEDTIGRGGWDKYKAVVGLLVKLRRADPDFDGYVAKLRLRHKRKSSLLRALDKAKMR
;
A
#
# COMPACT_ATOMS: atom_id res chain seq x y z
N MET A 1 -26.37 -35.59 24.08
CA MET A 1 -25.88 -34.90 22.88
C MET A 1 -24.99 -33.75 23.36
N GLY A 2 -23.67 -33.86 23.21
CA GLY A 2 -22.74 -32.81 23.65
C GLY A 2 -23.01 -31.52 22.88
N ARG A 3 -22.94 -30.36 23.54
CA ARG A 3 -23.12 -29.05 22.89
C ARG A 3 -21.91 -28.82 21.97
N VAL A 4 -22.12 -28.84 20.66
CA VAL A 4 -21.10 -28.58 19.64
C VAL A 4 -21.00 -27.07 19.43
N THR A 5 -19.78 -26.54 19.47
CA THR A 5 -19.45 -25.16 19.07
C THR A 5 -19.22 -25.13 17.55
N TRP A 6 -19.47 -24.00 16.88
CA TRP A 6 -19.27 -23.87 15.42
C TRP A 6 -17.78 -23.81 15.01
N PHE A 7 -16.86 -23.85 15.97
CA PHE A 7 -15.42 -23.86 15.79
C PHE A 7 -14.75 -24.85 16.76
N SER A 8 -13.47 -25.11 16.54
CA SER A 8 -12.62 -26.05 17.26
C SER A 8 -11.36 -25.38 17.83
N ASP A 9 -10.62 -26.12 18.66
CA ASP A 9 -9.30 -25.67 19.14
C ASP A 9 -8.30 -25.47 17.99
N LYS A 10 -8.46 -26.22 16.89
CA LYS A 10 -7.60 -26.12 15.70
C LYS A 10 -7.77 -24.75 15.03
N ASP A 11 -9.01 -24.31 14.87
CA ASP A 11 -9.32 -23.01 14.24
C ASP A 11 -8.71 -21.85 15.04
N LEU A 12 -8.75 -21.92 16.38
CA LEU A 12 -8.09 -20.93 17.25
C LEU A 12 -6.57 -20.89 17.05
N ARG A 13 -5.92 -22.03 16.77
CA ARG A 13 -4.47 -22.11 16.55
C ARG A 13 -4.08 -21.55 15.18
N GLU A 14 -4.87 -21.86 14.16
CA GLU A 14 -4.64 -21.41 12.79
C GLU A 14 -4.81 -19.89 12.69
N LEU A 15 -5.89 -19.34 13.26
CA LEU A 15 -6.17 -17.90 13.21
C LEU A 15 -5.19 -17.06 14.04
N ALA A 16 -4.80 -17.53 15.24
CA ALA A 16 -3.98 -16.73 16.15
C ALA A 16 -2.46 -16.89 15.93
N GLY A 17 -2.04 -18.01 15.34
CA GLY A 17 -0.66 -18.45 15.35
C GLY A 17 -0.15 -18.84 16.75
N SER A 18 1.00 -19.52 16.79
CA SER A 18 1.55 -20.16 18.00
C SER A 18 1.76 -19.19 19.18
N ALA A 19 2.28 -17.99 18.91
CA ALA A 19 2.62 -16.99 19.93
C ALA A 19 1.37 -16.39 20.61
N SER A 20 0.33 -16.02 19.84
CA SER A 20 -0.90 -15.47 20.41
C SER A 20 -1.75 -16.55 21.06
N TYR A 21 -1.77 -17.75 20.49
CA TYR A 21 -2.46 -18.89 21.10
C TYR A 21 -1.89 -19.23 22.48
N SER A 22 -0.57 -19.38 22.59
CA SER A 22 0.09 -19.72 23.86
C SER A 22 -0.17 -18.66 24.94
N ARG A 23 -0.18 -17.37 24.56
CA ARG A 23 -0.51 -16.29 25.50
C ARG A 23 -1.98 -16.31 25.88
N GLY A 24 -2.89 -16.53 24.92
CA GLY A 24 -4.33 -16.57 25.16
C GLY A 24 -4.78 -17.69 26.09
N ALA A 25 -4.14 -18.86 25.99
CA ALA A 25 -4.38 -19.98 26.91
C ALA A 25 -4.14 -19.61 28.39
N GLY A 26 -3.21 -18.68 28.64
CA GLY A 26 -2.94 -18.14 29.97
C GLY A 26 -4.03 -17.20 30.51
N TYR A 27 -4.87 -16.62 29.65
CA TYR A 27 -5.89 -15.63 30.02
C TYR A 27 -7.32 -16.18 30.15
N VAL A 28 -7.52 -17.49 29.96
CA VAL A 28 -8.87 -18.10 30.04
C VAL A 28 -9.56 -17.85 31.39
N HIS A 29 -8.78 -17.76 32.47
CA HIS A 29 -9.29 -17.48 33.82
C HIS A 29 -9.78 -16.03 34.00
N ALA A 30 -9.39 -15.13 33.09
CA ALA A 30 -9.74 -13.71 33.12
C ALA A 30 -10.91 -13.37 32.18
N VAL A 31 -11.57 -14.38 31.62
CA VAL A 31 -12.77 -14.21 30.78
C VAL A 31 -14.00 -14.09 31.67
N GLU A 32 -14.73 -13.01 31.51
CA GLU A 32 -15.96 -12.66 32.22
C GLU A 32 -17.14 -12.59 31.24
N GLY A 33 -18.33 -13.03 31.68
CA GLY A 33 -19.60 -12.78 31.00
C GLY A 33 -19.66 -13.25 29.55
N VAL A 34 -19.57 -14.57 29.31
CA VAL A 34 -19.75 -15.12 27.97
C VAL A 34 -21.24 -15.14 27.63
N ASP A 35 -21.69 -14.10 26.94
CA ASP A 35 -23.08 -13.87 26.56
C ASP A 35 -23.33 -14.30 25.10
N PRO A 36 -24.40 -15.06 24.82
CA PRO A 36 -24.74 -15.43 23.45
C PRO A 36 -25.28 -14.22 22.67
N LEU A 37 -24.85 -14.10 21.41
CA LEU A 37 -25.39 -13.18 20.41
C LEU A 37 -26.11 -13.95 19.30
N VAL A 38 -26.85 -13.23 18.44
CA VAL A 38 -27.52 -13.81 17.26
C VAL A 38 -26.52 -14.60 16.41
N ASP A 39 -25.37 -14.00 16.15
CA ASP A 39 -24.31 -14.51 15.26
C ASP A 39 -23.08 -15.03 16.03
N GLY A 40 -23.10 -15.16 17.35
CA GLY A 40 -21.87 -15.55 18.06
C GLY A 40 -21.94 -15.49 19.57
N VAL A 41 -20.83 -15.06 20.19
CA VAL A 41 -20.75 -14.71 21.61
C VAL A 41 -20.00 -13.40 21.82
N LYS A 42 -20.36 -12.70 22.90
CA LYS A 42 -19.65 -11.55 23.45
C LYS A 42 -19.09 -11.92 24.81
N ALA A 43 -17.87 -11.50 25.10
CA ALA A 43 -17.28 -11.64 26.43
C ALA A 43 -16.35 -10.46 26.74
N VAL A 44 -16.01 -10.31 28.02
CA VAL A 44 -14.99 -9.35 28.47
C VAL A 44 -13.77 -10.13 28.95
N VAL A 45 -12.57 -9.69 28.59
CA VAL A 45 -11.32 -10.25 29.11
C VAL A 45 -10.59 -9.20 29.92
N GLN A 46 -10.33 -9.50 31.18
CA GLN A 46 -9.57 -8.64 32.08
C GLN A 46 -8.06 -8.83 31.82
N GLY A 47 -7.42 -7.80 31.26
CA GLY A 47 -5.97 -7.74 31.05
C GLY A 47 -5.37 -6.55 31.78
N THR A 48 -4.50 -5.80 31.09
CA THR A 48 -4.05 -4.48 31.55
C THR A 48 -5.23 -3.50 31.63
N ASP A 49 -6.21 -3.65 30.71
CA ASP A 49 -7.52 -3.00 30.72
C ASP A 49 -8.64 -4.04 30.52
N ARG A 50 -9.89 -3.58 30.48
CA ARG A 50 -11.06 -4.40 30.10
C ARG A 50 -11.21 -4.40 28.59
N TYR A 51 -11.05 -5.57 27.96
CA TYR A 51 -11.23 -5.72 26.53
C TYR A 51 -12.53 -6.45 26.23
N THR A 52 -13.37 -5.87 25.39
CA THR A 52 -14.56 -6.57 24.89
C THR A 52 -14.17 -7.38 23.66
N VAL A 53 -14.65 -8.61 23.60
CA VAL A 53 -14.32 -9.59 22.56
C VAL A 53 -15.62 -10.14 21.99
N TRP A 54 -15.68 -10.23 20.67
CA TRP A 54 -16.75 -10.89 19.93
C TRP A 54 -16.15 -12.05 19.15
N LEU A 55 -16.77 -13.22 19.27
CA LEU A 55 -16.49 -14.36 18.40
C LEU A 55 -17.76 -14.64 17.61
N LYS A 56 -17.71 -14.39 16.30
CA LYS A 56 -18.84 -14.52 15.38
C LYS A 56 -18.74 -15.82 14.57
N ASP A 57 -19.89 -16.32 14.18
CA ASP A 57 -20.15 -17.41 13.25
C ASP A 57 -20.56 -16.78 11.92
N VAL A 58 -19.59 -16.64 11.02
CA VAL A 58 -19.84 -16.11 9.67
C VAL A 58 -19.86 -17.29 8.72
N ARG A 59 -21.06 -17.80 8.42
CA ARG A 59 -21.27 -18.95 7.52
C ARG A 59 -20.49 -20.22 7.93
N GLY A 60 -20.34 -20.46 9.24
CA GLY A 60 -19.60 -21.59 9.79
C GLY A 60 -18.14 -21.28 10.11
N GLU A 61 -17.63 -20.09 9.77
CA GLU A 61 -16.27 -19.68 10.07
C GLU A 61 -16.18 -18.84 11.35
N LEU A 62 -15.07 -19.00 12.08
CA LEU A 62 -14.79 -18.25 13.29
C LEU A 62 -14.14 -16.90 12.96
N VAL A 63 -14.87 -15.81 13.22
CA VAL A 63 -14.34 -14.45 13.13
C VAL A 63 -14.20 -13.86 14.53
N GLY A 64 -13.03 -13.30 14.84
CA GLY A 64 -12.72 -12.73 16.15
C GLY A 64 -12.46 -11.24 16.10
N GLU A 65 -13.24 -10.47 16.86
CA GLU A 65 -13.07 -9.03 17.04
C GLU A 65 -12.75 -8.73 18.51
N CYS A 66 -11.88 -7.75 18.76
CA CYS A 66 -11.52 -7.36 20.12
C CYS A 66 -11.16 -5.88 20.19
N THR A 67 -11.51 -5.20 21.27
CA THR A 67 -11.16 -3.78 21.49
C THR A 67 -9.68 -3.55 21.87
N CYS A 68 -8.82 -4.56 21.78
CA CYS A 68 -7.41 -4.40 22.13
C CYS A 68 -6.58 -3.84 20.94
N PRO A 69 -5.49 -3.09 21.21
CA PRO A 69 -4.67 -2.49 20.15
C PRO A 69 -4.09 -3.49 19.14
N HIS A 70 -3.93 -4.75 19.56
CA HIS A 70 -3.41 -5.80 18.68
C HIS A 70 -4.44 -6.29 17.65
N ALA A 71 -5.74 -6.22 17.98
CA ALA A 71 -6.82 -6.62 17.07
C ALA A 71 -7.16 -5.54 16.05
N ALA A 72 -6.80 -4.27 16.31
CA ALA A 72 -6.96 -3.15 15.37
C ALA A 72 -6.21 -3.33 14.03
N ARG A 73 -5.35 -4.34 13.92
CA ARG A 73 -4.63 -4.71 12.68
C ARG A 73 -5.25 -5.93 11.96
N GLY A 74 -6.49 -6.29 12.27
CA GLY A 74 -7.17 -7.48 11.71
C GLY A 74 -6.61 -8.82 12.21
N LEU A 75 -5.82 -8.82 13.28
CA LEU A 75 -5.16 -10.02 13.80
C LEU A 75 -5.99 -10.69 14.91
N PHE A 76 -6.14 -12.01 14.85
CA PHE A 76 -6.79 -12.80 15.90
C PHE A 76 -5.95 -12.81 17.19
N CYS A 77 -6.34 -12.00 18.16
CA CYS A 77 -5.50 -11.69 19.32
C CYS A 77 -5.59 -12.75 20.42
N LYS A 78 -4.71 -12.63 21.43
CA LYS A 78 -4.70 -13.52 22.61
C LYS A 78 -6.04 -13.50 23.39
N HIS A 79 -6.79 -12.39 23.38
CA HIS A 79 -8.09 -12.31 24.06
C HIS A 79 -9.17 -13.10 23.31
N CYS A 80 -9.18 -13.04 21.97
CA CYS A 80 -10.04 -13.89 21.14
C CYS A 80 -9.77 -15.38 21.41
N VAL A 81 -8.49 -15.77 21.52
CA VAL A 81 -8.12 -17.14 21.93
C VAL A 81 -8.63 -17.47 23.33
N ALA A 82 -8.46 -16.57 24.31
CA ALA A 82 -8.91 -16.82 25.68
C ALA A 82 -10.42 -17.06 25.75
N VAL A 83 -11.22 -16.24 25.05
CA VAL A 83 -12.67 -16.42 24.94
C VAL A 83 -13.02 -17.70 24.19
N GLY A 84 -12.33 -18.00 23.09
CA GLY A 84 -12.56 -19.21 22.31
C GLY A 84 -12.33 -20.48 23.15
N LEU A 85 -11.24 -20.52 23.90
CA LEU A 85 -10.95 -21.61 24.82
C LEU A 85 -11.96 -21.69 25.97
N ALA A 86 -12.43 -20.55 26.50
CA ALA A 86 -13.47 -20.52 27.52
C ALA A 86 -14.79 -21.12 26.99
N VAL A 87 -15.17 -20.76 25.75
CA VAL A 87 -16.36 -21.28 25.06
C VAL A 87 -16.23 -22.78 24.77
N LEU A 88 -15.07 -23.26 24.31
CA LEU A 88 -14.84 -24.70 24.10
C LEU A 88 -14.92 -25.51 25.40
N ARG A 89 -14.44 -24.95 26.52
CA ARG A 89 -14.51 -25.61 27.84
C ARG A 89 -15.93 -25.63 28.39
N LYS A 90 -16.66 -24.53 28.24
CA LYS A 90 -18.03 -24.37 28.74
C LYS A 90 -18.86 -23.67 27.66
N PRO A 91 -19.45 -24.45 26.74
CA PRO A 91 -20.27 -23.88 25.69
C PRO A 91 -21.41 -23.05 26.31
N PRO A 92 -21.74 -21.88 25.71
CA PRO A 92 -22.87 -21.08 26.17
C PRO A 92 -24.16 -21.90 26.14
N ARG A 93 -25.19 -21.41 26.84
CA ARG A 93 -26.52 -22.02 26.70
C ARG A 93 -26.93 -21.96 25.22
N PRO A 94 -27.65 -22.99 24.72
CA PRO A 94 -28.14 -22.96 23.34
C PRO A 94 -28.93 -21.68 23.12
N LYS A 95 -28.65 -21.00 22.00
CA LYS A 95 -29.32 -19.77 21.62
C LYS A 95 -30.83 -20.04 21.61
N PRO A 96 -31.67 -19.16 22.19
CA PRO A 96 -33.10 -19.22 21.88
C PRO A 96 -33.25 -19.09 20.36
N ASP A 97 -34.10 -19.92 19.78
CA ASP A 97 -34.42 -19.87 18.35
C ASP A 97 -35.24 -18.61 18.06
N LEU A 98 -34.55 -17.47 17.96
CA LEU A 98 -35.15 -16.18 17.69
C LEU A 98 -35.83 -16.17 16.33
N ARG A 99 -35.20 -16.78 15.32
CA ARG A 99 -35.77 -16.89 13.98
C ARG A 99 -37.11 -17.65 14.02
N GLY A 100 -37.13 -18.86 14.56
CA GLY A 100 -38.37 -19.62 14.66
C GLY A 100 -39.38 -19.00 15.62
N TYR A 101 -38.96 -18.23 16.62
CA TYR A 101 -39.87 -17.41 17.42
C TYR A 101 -40.52 -16.31 16.59
N LEU A 102 -39.72 -15.54 15.83
CA LEU A 102 -40.21 -14.47 14.94
C LEU A 102 -41.11 -15.03 13.84
N GLU A 103 -40.76 -16.18 13.25
CA GLU A 103 -41.57 -16.87 12.22
C GLU A 103 -42.94 -17.36 12.78
N ARG A 104 -43.05 -17.57 14.10
CA ARG A 104 -44.31 -17.93 14.77
C ARG A 104 -45.12 -16.72 15.24
N LEU A 105 -44.57 -15.51 15.19
CA LEU A 105 -45.31 -14.30 15.56
C LEU A 105 -46.29 -13.92 14.45
N GLU A 106 -47.45 -13.45 14.87
CA GLU A 106 -48.41 -12.81 13.95
C GLU A 106 -47.77 -11.60 13.27
N LYS A 107 -48.12 -11.37 12.00
CA LYS A 107 -47.55 -10.27 11.19
C LYS A 107 -47.69 -8.92 11.89
N THR A 108 -48.83 -8.64 12.51
CA THR A 108 -49.06 -7.38 13.24
C THR A 108 -48.05 -7.19 14.37
N ARG A 109 -47.72 -8.26 15.09
CA ARG A 109 -46.75 -8.19 16.18
C ARG A 109 -45.33 -7.97 15.67
N LEU A 110 -44.97 -8.57 14.54
CA LEU A 110 -43.69 -8.31 13.87
C LEU A 110 -43.57 -6.85 13.43
N VAL A 111 -44.64 -6.30 12.82
CA VAL A 111 -44.68 -4.89 12.42
C VAL A 111 -44.52 -3.96 13.62
N GLU A 112 -45.21 -4.21 14.73
CA GLU A 112 -45.06 -3.42 15.97
C GLU A 112 -43.64 -3.47 16.53
N LEU A 113 -43.00 -4.65 16.54
CA LEU A 113 -41.62 -4.79 17.00
C LEU A 113 -40.66 -4.00 16.11
N LEU A 114 -40.83 -4.05 14.79
CA LEU A 114 -40.02 -3.29 13.84
C LEU A 114 -40.24 -1.78 13.97
N LEU A 115 -41.48 -1.32 14.11
CA LEU A 115 -41.80 0.09 14.32
C LEU A 115 -41.23 0.62 15.65
N THR A 116 -41.28 -0.20 16.71
CA THR A 116 -40.66 0.15 17.99
C THR A 116 -39.17 0.29 17.83
N GLN A 117 -38.51 -0.67 17.18
CA GLN A 117 -37.06 -0.62 16.95
C GLN A 117 -36.68 0.55 16.05
N ALA A 118 -37.47 0.85 15.01
CA ALA A 118 -37.25 2.00 14.13
C ALA A 118 -37.41 3.33 14.87
N GLY A 119 -38.25 3.40 15.92
CA GLY A 119 -38.32 4.58 16.79
C GLY A 119 -37.05 4.84 17.60
N GLU A 120 -36.20 3.81 17.80
CA GLU A 120 -34.95 3.91 18.56
C GLU A 120 -33.70 3.92 17.67
N ASP A 121 -33.78 3.35 16.46
CA ASP A 121 -32.68 3.22 15.50
C ASP A 121 -32.98 4.02 14.23
N GLU A 122 -32.30 5.16 14.10
CA GLU A 122 -32.45 6.08 12.97
C GLU A 122 -32.09 5.43 11.62
N ALA A 123 -31.11 4.51 11.59
CA ALA A 123 -30.74 3.82 10.36
C ALA A 123 -31.82 2.81 9.94
N LEU A 124 -32.43 2.11 10.89
CA LEU A 124 -33.58 1.26 10.61
C LEU A 124 -34.79 2.10 10.14
N PHE A 125 -35.05 3.25 10.79
CA PHE A 125 -36.10 4.16 10.36
C PHE A 125 -35.91 4.62 8.91
N ARG A 126 -34.71 5.08 8.55
CA ARG A 126 -34.40 5.53 7.19
C ARG A 126 -34.60 4.42 6.16
N ARG A 127 -34.08 3.21 6.40
CA ARG A 127 -34.26 2.07 5.48
C ARG A 127 -35.74 1.74 5.28
N LEU A 128 -36.53 1.68 6.36
CA LEU A 128 -37.96 1.45 6.25
C LEU A 128 -38.70 2.58 5.53
N ALA A 129 -38.30 3.85 5.77
CA ALA A 129 -38.88 5.00 5.09
C ALA A 129 -38.59 4.97 3.59
N LEU A 130 -37.35 4.69 3.18
CA LEU A 130 -36.98 4.50 1.77
C LEU A 130 -37.79 3.35 1.13
N GLY A 131 -37.97 2.23 1.83
CA GLY A 131 -38.80 1.11 1.36
C GLY A 131 -40.30 1.43 1.21
N VAL A 132 -40.84 2.41 1.95
CA VAL A 132 -42.21 2.91 1.75
C VAL A 132 -42.29 3.69 0.44
N VAL A 133 -41.30 4.54 0.19
CA VAL A 133 -41.28 5.45 -0.96
C VAL A 133 -40.77 4.77 -2.24
N GLY A 134 -40.06 3.64 -2.16
CA GLY A 134 -39.60 2.87 -3.32
C GLY A 134 -40.69 2.37 -4.29
N ARG A 135 -41.98 2.61 -4.00
CA ARG A 135 -43.10 2.41 -4.95
C ARG A 135 -43.41 3.63 -5.82
N ASP A 136 -42.90 4.80 -5.44
CA ASP A 136 -43.02 6.09 -6.12
C ASP A 136 -41.61 6.72 -6.23
N VAL A 137 -40.99 6.52 -7.38
CA VAL A 137 -39.58 6.87 -7.60
C VAL A 137 -39.34 8.39 -7.56
N GLU A 138 -40.32 9.20 -7.96
CA GLU A 138 -40.17 10.67 -7.91
C GLU A 138 -40.12 11.16 -6.46
N ALA A 139 -41.00 10.63 -5.60
CA ALA A 139 -40.95 10.89 -4.17
C ALA A 139 -39.66 10.34 -3.52
N MET A 140 -39.13 9.22 -4.03
CA MET A 140 -37.89 8.62 -3.54
C MET A 140 -36.69 9.50 -3.85
N GLY A 141 -36.63 10.07 -5.07
CA GLY A 141 -35.60 11.02 -5.47
C GLY A 141 -35.51 12.23 -4.54
N GLY A 142 -36.65 12.87 -4.24
CA GLY A 142 -36.68 14.02 -3.33
C GLY A 142 -36.22 13.68 -1.91
N GLN A 143 -36.59 12.52 -1.39
CA GLN A 143 -36.14 12.08 -0.06
C GLN A 143 -34.64 11.74 -0.04
N ILE A 144 -34.10 11.16 -1.10
CA ILE A 144 -32.67 10.89 -1.24
C ILE A 144 -31.88 12.20 -1.30
N GLU A 145 -32.36 13.19 -2.06
CA GLU A 145 -31.76 14.52 -2.11
C GLU A 145 -31.75 15.17 -0.73
N ASP A 146 -32.86 15.17 -0.01
CA ASP A 146 -32.93 15.70 1.36
C ASP A 146 -31.94 14.98 2.28
N LEU A 147 -31.83 13.65 2.17
CA LEU A 147 -30.94 12.85 3.02
C LEU A 147 -29.45 13.09 2.72
N LEU A 148 -29.09 13.22 1.45
CA LEU A 148 -27.72 13.38 0.97
C LEU A 148 -27.31 14.86 0.79
N SER A 149 -28.20 15.81 1.03
CA SER A 149 -27.87 17.25 1.01
C SER A 149 -27.03 17.72 2.21
N SER A 150 -26.98 16.92 3.29
CA SER A 150 -26.32 17.29 4.55
C SER A 150 -25.09 16.41 4.81
N TYR A 151 -23.92 17.05 4.74
CA TYR A 151 -22.60 16.43 4.91
C TYR A 151 -22.22 16.27 6.40
N THR A 152 -22.93 15.38 7.10
CA THR A 152 -22.68 15.05 8.52
C THR A 152 -21.69 13.89 8.67
N ASP A 153 -21.16 13.67 9.88
CA ASP A 153 -20.22 12.56 10.17
C ASP A 153 -20.74 11.16 9.79
N ASP A 154 -22.06 11.00 9.64
CA ASP A 154 -22.70 9.75 9.22
C ASP A 154 -23.08 9.70 7.73
N TYR A 155 -22.54 10.60 6.91
CA TYR A 155 -22.83 10.71 5.47
C TYR A 155 -22.62 9.38 4.73
N ALA A 156 -21.46 8.74 4.91
CA ALA A 156 -21.17 7.45 4.28
C ALA A 156 -22.20 6.36 4.65
N ARG A 157 -22.70 6.37 5.90
CA ARG A 157 -23.74 5.43 6.33
C ARG A 157 -25.09 5.76 5.70
N LYS A 158 -25.45 7.04 5.57
CA LYS A 158 -26.67 7.46 4.86
C LYS A 158 -26.62 7.06 3.38
N ALA A 159 -25.48 7.25 2.72
CA ALA A 159 -25.24 6.80 1.36
C ALA A 159 -25.40 5.28 1.23
N SER A 160 -24.82 4.51 2.17
CA SER A 160 -25.02 3.05 2.23
C SER A 160 -26.48 2.67 2.41
N ASP A 161 -27.22 3.32 3.31
CA ASP A 161 -28.65 3.05 3.55
C ASP A 161 -29.48 3.30 2.27
N VAL A 162 -29.11 4.32 1.46
CA VAL A 162 -29.74 4.62 0.17
C VAL A 162 -29.45 3.52 -0.86
N LEU A 163 -28.18 3.12 -0.99
CA LEU A 163 -27.78 2.08 -1.95
C LEU A 163 -28.41 0.73 -1.61
N ASP A 164 -28.47 0.36 -0.33
CA ASP A 164 -29.18 -0.84 0.13
C ASP A 164 -30.66 -0.80 -0.31
N ALA A 165 -31.32 0.35 -0.20
CA ALA A 165 -32.72 0.50 -0.60
C ALA A 165 -32.92 0.39 -2.12
N LEU A 166 -32.01 0.95 -2.92
CA LEU A 166 -32.07 0.84 -4.39
C LEU A 166 -31.87 -0.61 -4.84
N GLU A 167 -30.91 -1.32 -4.25
CA GLU A 167 -30.64 -2.74 -4.51
C GLU A 167 -31.82 -3.64 -4.09
N GLU A 168 -32.52 -3.32 -2.99
CA GLU A 168 -33.72 -4.05 -2.56
C GLU A 168 -34.91 -3.89 -3.52
N ILE A 169 -35.06 -2.72 -4.15
CA ILE A 169 -36.09 -2.50 -5.18
C ILE A 169 -35.77 -3.34 -6.42
N GLY A 170 -34.50 -3.40 -6.79
CA GLY A 170 -34.00 -4.19 -7.91
C GLY A 170 -34.17 -3.52 -9.27
N ASP A 171 -34.30 -4.35 -10.30
CA ASP A 171 -34.26 -3.97 -11.72
C ASP A 171 -35.54 -3.24 -12.17
N ASP A 172 -35.52 -1.90 -12.12
CA ASP A 172 -36.57 -1.01 -12.62
C ASP A 172 -35.95 0.21 -13.31
N GLU A 173 -36.43 0.58 -14.50
CA GLU A 173 -35.95 1.71 -15.31
C GLU A 173 -35.90 3.03 -14.51
N ARG A 174 -36.84 3.20 -13.58
CA ARG A 174 -36.91 4.41 -12.75
C ARG A 174 -35.84 4.39 -11.65
N VAL A 175 -35.45 3.22 -11.16
CA VAL A 175 -34.31 3.07 -10.24
C VAL A 175 -33.01 3.44 -10.94
N ALA A 176 -32.84 3.14 -12.24
CA ALA A 176 -31.69 3.58 -13.01
C ALA A 176 -31.54 5.11 -13.05
N LEU A 177 -32.66 5.85 -13.18
CA LEU A 177 -32.67 7.31 -13.12
C LEU A 177 -32.23 7.84 -11.75
N VAL A 178 -32.72 7.23 -10.66
CA VAL A 178 -32.34 7.61 -9.30
C VAL A 178 -30.89 7.27 -9.00
N ALA A 179 -30.39 6.12 -9.45
CA ALA A 179 -29.00 5.71 -9.26
C ALA A 179 -28.02 6.72 -9.87
N ARG A 180 -28.28 7.21 -11.09
CA ARG A 180 -27.49 8.30 -11.70
C ARG A 180 -27.47 9.55 -10.82
N ARG A 181 -28.64 9.94 -10.29
CA ARG A 181 -28.74 11.10 -9.39
C ARG A 181 -27.99 10.89 -8.08
N VAL A 182 -28.00 9.68 -7.52
CA VAL A 182 -27.23 9.33 -6.31
C VAL A 182 -25.74 9.47 -6.57
N VAL A 183 -25.25 8.98 -7.72
CA VAL A 183 -23.84 9.17 -8.12
C VAL A 183 -23.48 10.66 -8.17
N ASP A 184 -24.31 11.50 -8.78
CA ASP A 184 -24.07 12.95 -8.83
C ASP A 184 -23.97 13.56 -7.42
N LEU A 185 -24.91 13.23 -6.52
CA LEU A 185 -24.91 13.75 -5.14
C LEU A 185 -23.67 13.30 -4.35
N LEU A 186 -23.23 12.04 -4.53
CA LEU A 186 -22.04 11.53 -3.86
C LEU A 186 -20.76 12.15 -4.43
N ALA A 187 -20.71 12.37 -5.75
CA ALA A 187 -19.61 13.07 -6.42
C ALA A 187 -19.50 14.51 -5.91
N GLU A 188 -20.61 15.25 -5.81
CA GLU A 188 -20.65 16.60 -5.24
C GLU A 188 -20.17 16.62 -3.78
N ALA A 189 -20.54 15.61 -2.98
CA ALA A 189 -20.10 15.51 -1.59
C ALA A 189 -18.59 15.22 -1.47
N SER A 190 -18.00 14.47 -2.41
CA SER A 190 -16.57 14.13 -2.40
C SER A 190 -15.65 15.36 -2.48
N GLU A 191 -16.12 16.46 -3.07
CA GLU A 191 -15.37 17.71 -3.15
C GLU A 191 -15.32 18.48 -1.82
N VAL A 192 -16.24 18.17 -0.90
CA VAL A 192 -16.45 18.95 0.34
C VAL A 192 -16.15 18.13 1.60
N VAL A 193 -16.44 16.83 1.59
CA VAL A 193 -16.29 15.94 2.74
C VAL A 193 -14.85 15.45 2.86
N GLU A 194 -14.20 15.75 3.99
CA GLU A 194 -12.91 15.12 4.31
C GLU A 194 -13.11 13.63 4.58
N ASP A 195 -12.54 12.78 3.73
CA ASP A 195 -12.64 11.33 3.84
C ASP A 195 -11.28 10.65 4.04
N PRO A 196 -10.67 10.80 5.23
CA PRO A 196 -9.35 10.23 5.50
C PRO A 196 -9.35 8.69 5.54
N TYR A 197 -10.52 8.06 5.63
CA TYR A 197 -10.68 6.61 5.72
C TYR A 197 -11.27 5.97 4.45
N GLY A 198 -11.63 6.77 3.43
CA GLY A 198 -12.18 6.27 2.16
C GLY A 198 -13.60 5.73 2.24
N LEU A 199 -14.38 6.10 3.27
CA LEU A 199 -15.73 5.57 3.49
C LEU A 199 -16.76 6.15 2.51
N VAL A 200 -16.60 7.40 2.09
CA VAL A 200 -17.46 8.06 1.10
C VAL A 200 -17.07 7.57 -0.29
N ASP A 201 -15.76 7.48 -0.57
CA ASP A 201 -15.23 6.95 -1.83
C ASP A 201 -15.72 5.51 -2.09
N GLU A 202 -15.76 4.65 -1.06
CA GLU A 202 -16.35 3.31 -1.16
C GLU A 202 -17.81 3.34 -1.64
N GLN A 203 -18.61 4.30 -1.14
CA GLN A 203 -20.01 4.41 -1.56
C GLN A 203 -20.15 5.01 -2.96
N ILE A 204 -19.25 5.89 -3.39
CA ILE A 204 -19.20 6.39 -4.78
C ILE A 204 -18.96 5.22 -5.73
N GLN A 205 -17.94 4.41 -5.47
CA GLN A 205 -17.61 3.26 -6.32
C GLN A 205 -18.76 2.24 -6.37
N ARG A 206 -19.42 1.98 -5.23
CA ARG A 206 -20.62 1.13 -5.17
C ARG A 206 -21.78 1.72 -5.99
N ALA A 207 -22.04 3.01 -5.87
CA ALA A 207 -23.10 3.70 -6.61
C ALA A 207 -22.85 3.69 -8.12
N VAL A 208 -21.60 3.91 -8.54
CA VAL A 208 -21.18 3.86 -9.95
C VAL A 208 -21.37 2.45 -10.52
N GLY A 209 -20.98 1.40 -9.78
CA GLY A 209 -21.18 0.02 -10.19
C GLY A 209 -22.66 -0.34 -10.36
N LEU A 210 -23.50 -0.01 -9.38
CA LEU A 210 -24.96 -0.21 -9.46
C LEU A 210 -25.56 0.55 -10.64
N CYS A 211 -25.12 1.78 -10.87
CA CYS A 211 -25.57 2.59 -11.99
C CYS A 211 -25.19 1.97 -13.35
N ALA A 212 -23.98 1.42 -13.49
CA ALA A 212 -23.53 0.75 -14.70
C ALA A 212 -24.39 -0.50 -15.01
N GLU A 213 -24.64 -1.34 -14.00
CA GLU A 213 -25.51 -2.52 -14.12
C GLU A 213 -26.94 -2.14 -14.55
N LEU A 214 -27.52 -1.13 -13.92
CA LEU A 214 -28.87 -0.65 -14.24
C LEU A 214 -28.94 -0.01 -15.63
N CYS A 215 -27.91 0.75 -16.04
CA CYS A 215 -27.83 1.31 -17.40
C CYS A 215 -27.74 0.21 -18.47
N ALA A 216 -27.12 -0.93 -18.17
CA ALA A 216 -27.07 -2.07 -19.07
C ALA A 216 -28.43 -2.79 -19.18
N ALA A 217 -29.14 -2.97 -18.06
CA ALA A 217 -30.46 -3.60 -18.03
C ALA A 217 -31.58 -2.72 -18.60
N HIS A 218 -31.46 -1.41 -18.39
CA HIS A 218 -32.42 -0.39 -18.81
C HIS A 218 -31.71 0.73 -19.58
N PRO A 219 -31.41 0.51 -20.88
CA PRO A 219 -30.70 1.48 -21.69
C PRO A 219 -31.43 2.82 -21.73
N VAL A 220 -30.72 3.86 -21.31
CA VAL A 220 -31.12 5.26 -21.44
C VAL A 220 -30.71 5.80 -22.81
N ASP A 221 -31.07 7.05 -23.10
CA ASP A 221 -30.57 7.71 -24.30
C ASP A 221 -29.02 7.74 -24.30
N ALA A 222 -28.45 7.25 -25.40
CA ALA A 222 -27.02 7.02 -25.51
C ALA A 222 -26.21 8.33 -25.52
N GLU A 223 -26.76 9.41 -26.06
CA GLU A 223 -26.13 10.73 -26.07
C GLU A 223 -26.19 11.35 -24.66
N GLU A 224 -27.30 11.18 -23.95
CA GLU A 224 -27.46 11.62 -22.57
C GLU A 224 -26.46 10.91 -21.63
N LEU A 225 -26.30 9.59 -21.79
CA LEU A 225 -25.35 8.81 -21.00
C LEU A 225 -23.90 9.21 -21.29
N ALA A 226 -23.53 9.36 -22.56
CA ALA A 226 -22.22 9.85 -22.96
C ALA A 226 -21.90 11.23 -22.35
N GLY A 227 -22.85 12.17 -22.45
CA GLY A 227 -22.70 13.49 -21.85
C GLY A 227 -22.58 13.47 -20.32
N TRP A 228 -23.28 12.54 -19.66
CA TRP A 228 -23.19 12.36 -18.21
C TRP A 228 -21.83 11.78 -17.78
N LEU A 229 -21.33 10.73 -18.45
CA LEU A 229 -20.03 10.12 -18.14
C LEU A 229 -18.86 11.10 -18.32
N LEU A 230 -18.91 11.96 -19.34
CA LEU A 230 -17.89 13.01 -19.49
C LEU A 230 -17.90 14.00 -18.32
N ARG A 231 -19.07 14.35 -17.78
CA ARG A 231 -19.15 15.23 -16.59
C ARG A 231 -18.68 14.51 -15.34
N LEU A 232 -19.02 13.23 -15.20
CA LEU A 232 -18.66 12.41 -14.06
C LEU A 232 -17.13 12.25 -13.92
N ASP A 233 -16.44 12.03 -15.04
CA ASP A 233 -14.98 11.88 -15.11
C ASP A 233 -14.24 13.08 -14.51
N LEU A 234 -14.85 14.28 -14.53
CA LEU A 234 -14.25 15.47 -13.95
C LEU A 234 -14.12 15.43 -12.43
N VAL A 235 -14.98 14.64 -11.77
CA VAL A 235 -15.17 14.66 -10.32
C VAL A 235 -14.72 13.34 -9.70
N VAL A 236 -15.08 12.20 -10.28
CA VAL A 236 -14.82 10.87 -9.72
C VAL A 236 -14.14 9.96 -10.73
N ASP A 237 -13.26 9.08 -10.24
CA ASP A 237 -12.62 8.06 -11.07
C ASP A 237 -13.58 6.86 -11.21
N PHE A 238 -13.76 6.37 -12.44
CA PHE A 238 -14.56 5.18 -12.74
C PHE A 238 -13.98 4.37 -13.90
N ASN A 239 -14.41 3.12 -14.02
CA ASN A 239 -14.02 2.26 -15.14
C ASN A 239 -15.05 2.36 -16.27
N LEU A 240 -14.67 3.01 -17.38
CA LEU A 240 -15.56 3.18 -18.54
C LEU A 240 -16.05 1.85 -19.14
N LEU A 241 -15.28 0.76 -18.99
CA LEU A 241 -15.65 -0.56 -19.50
C LEU A 241 -16.94 -1.11 -18.85
N ASP A 242 -17.25 -0.69 -17.63
CA ASP A 242 -18.46 -1.14 -16.92
C ASP A 242 -19.74 -0.58 -17.59
N PHE A 243 -19.62 0.54 -18.31
CA PHE A 243 -20.72 1.19 -19.03
C PHE A 243 -20.82 0.76 -20.50
N ALA A 244 -20.03 -0.22 -20.95
CA ALA A 244 -19.97 -0.64 -22.36
C ALA A 244 -21.35 -1.03 -22.91
N GLU A 245 -22.08 -1.88 -22.19
CA GLU A 245 -23.39 -2.38 -22.61
C GLU A 245 -24.45 -1.28 -22.64
N GLY A 246 -24.47 -0.40 -21.63
CA GLY A 246 -25.43 0.71 -21.54
C GLY A 246 -25.19 1.80 -22.58
N LEU A 247 -23.94 2.07 -22.97
CA LEU A 247 -23.61 3.02 -24.03
C LEU A 247 -23.95 2.49 -25.42
N GLY A 248 -23.64 1.22 -25.69
CA GLY A 248 -23.65 0.65 -27.02
C GLY A 248 -22.77 1.43 -28.03
N ASP A 249 -22.80 1.04 -29.29
CA ASP A 249 -21.95 1.65 -30.32
C ASP A 249 -22.21 3.15 -30.52
N ALA A 250 -23.48 3.56 -30.42
CA ALA A 250 -23.88 4.96 -30.59
C ALA A 250 -23.37 5.85 -29.45
N GLY A 251 -23.51 5.40 -28.19
CA GLY A 251 -23.03 6.15 -27.02
C GLY A 251 -21.51 6.20 -26.96
N VAL A 252 -20.82 5.12 -27.34
CA VAL A 252 -19.35 5.12 -27.45
C VAL A 252 -18.87 6.11 -28.52
N ALA A 253 -19.56 6.17 -29.67
CA ALA A 253 -19.24 7.14 -30.71
C ALA A 253 -19.46 8.59 -30.25
N GLU A 254 -20.56 8.87 -29.56
CA GLU A 254 -20.85 10.21 -29.04
C GLU A 254 -19.89 10.62 -27.91
N LEU A 255 -19.60 9.71 -26.97
CA LEU A 255 -18.62 9.94 -25.91
C LEU A 255 -17.25 10.24 -26.50
N ARG A 256 -16.81 9.48 -27.52
CA ARG A 256 -15.56 9.78 -28.25
C ARG A 256 -15.59 11.17 -28.86
N ARG A 257 -16.69 11.56 -29.52
CA ARG A 257 -16.83 12.89 -30.11
C ARG A 257 -16.66 14.00 -29.06
N LEU A 258 -17.34 13.86 -27.92
CA LEU A 258 -17.30 14.82 -26.82
C LEU A 258 -15.91 14.90 -26.15
N VAL A 259 -15.28 13.76 -25.87
CA VAL A 259 -13.93 13.68 -25.28
C VAL A 259 -12.89 14.32 -26.20
N GLU A 260 -12.94 14.03 -27.50
CA GLU A 260 -12.00 14.61 -28.48
C GLU A 260 -12.25 16.11 -28.73
N GLU A 261 -13.48 16.60 -28.55
CA GLU A 261 -13.79 18.04 -28.57
C GLU A 261 -13.15 18.76 -27.38
N GLU A 262 -13.36 18.27 -26.16
CA GLU A 262 -12.78 18.84 -24.94
C GLU A 262 -11.24 18.73 -24.94
N TRP A 263 -10.70 17.59 -25.42
CA TRP A 263 -9.25 17.36 -25.54
C TRP A 263 -8.56 18.43 -26.40
N ARG A 264 -9.17 18.80 -27.54
CA ARG A 264 -8.65 19.86 -28.43
C ARG A 264 -8.72 21.25 -27.80
N GLY A 265 -9.67 21.47 -26.88
CA GLY A 265 -9.75 22.71 -26.10
C GLY A 265 -8.55 22.92 -25.19
N GLY A 266 -7.92 21.84 -24.73
CA GLY A 266 -6.76 21.85 -23.82
C GLY A 266 -7.11 22.32 -22.41
N GLY A 267 -6.12 22.33 -21.51
CA GLY A 267 -6.27 22.85 -20.14
C GLY A 267 -5.95 21.83 -19.05
N GLU A 268 -6.18 22.22 -17.79
CA GLU A 268 -5.82 21.41 -16.61
C GLU A 268 -6.54 20.04 -16.55
N ARG A 269 -7.64 19.90 -17.29
CA ARG A 269 -8.47 18.68 -17.36
C ARG A 269 -7.91 17.57 -18.25
N GLN A 270 -6.88 17.85 -19.04
CA GLN A 270 -6.30 16.86 -19.97
C GLN A 270 -5.90 15.56 -19.27
N ARG A 271 -5.45 15.63 -18.01
CA ARG A 271 -5.04 14.42 -17.29
C ARG A 271 -6.19 13.42 -17.07
N ARG A 272 -7.41 13.91 -16.83
CA ARG A 272 -8.58 13.04 -16.63
C ARG A 272 -9.08 12.47 -17.96
N LEU A 273 -9.16 13.33 -18.98
CA LEU A 273 -9.54 12.93 -20.35
C LEU A 273 -8.66 11.80 -20.93
N LEU A 274 -7.40 11.67 -20.51
CA LEU A 274 -6.55 10.53 -20.89
C LEU A 274 -7.16 9.19 -20.49
N GLN A 275 -7.76 9.08 -19.30
CA GLN A 275 -8.38 7.83 -18.84
C GLN A 275 -9.58 7.46 -19.70
N LEU A 276 -10.43 8.43 -20.04
CA LEU A 276 -11.54 8.21 -20.98
C LEU A 276 -11.05 7.83 -22.38
N ARG A 277 -10.01 8.48 -22.90
CA ARG A 277 -9.43 8.13 -24.22
C ARG A 277 -8.86 6.71 -24.21
N GLU A 278 -8.16 6.32 -23.15
CA GLU A 278 -7.68 4.95 -22.97
C GLU A 278 -8.85 3.95 -22.92
N GLY A 279 -9.90 4.24 -22.14
CA GLY A 279 -11.09 3.39 -22.04
C GLY A 279 -11.86 3.26 -23.36
N LEU A 280 -12.00 4.35 -24.12
CA LEU A 280 -12.65 4.37 -25.44
C LEU A 280 -11.90 3.51 -26.46
N ALA A 281 -10.57 3.58 -26.46
CA ALA A 281 -9.75 2.72 -27.30
C ALA A 281 -9.89 1.23 -26.94
N MET A 282 -9.96 0.91 -25.64
CA MET A 282 -10.22 -0.45 -25.16
C MET A 282 -11.61 -0.96 -25.58
N LEU A 283 -12.65 -0.12 -25.47
CA LEU A 283 -14.01 -0.46 -25.92
C LEU A 283 -14.07 -0.72 -27.43
N ALA A 284 -13.31 0.05 -28.21
CA ALA A 284 -13.18 -0.16 -29.66
C ALA A 284 -12.33 -1.37 -30.02
N ASN A 285 -11.60 -1.95 -29.06
CA ASN A 285 -10.54 -2.92 -29.30
C ASN A 285 -9.55 -2.42 -30.37
N ASP A 286 -9.24 -1.12 -30.32
CA ASP A 286 -8.31 -0.43 -31.20
C ASP A 286 -7.00 -0.18 -30.46
N ASP A 287 -6.06 -1.11 -30.66
CA ASP A 287 -4.75 -1.05 -30.05
C ASP A 287 -3.91 0.17 -30.49
N ASP A 288 -4.14 0.68 -31.70
CA ASP A 288 -3.43 1.86 -32.20
C ASP A 288 -3.95 3.13 -31.52
N GLU A 289 -5.27 3.27 -31.38
CA GLU A 289 -5.91 4.34 -30.60
C GLU A 289 -5.45 4.29 -29.13
N LEU A 290 -5.33 3.09 -28.55
CA LEU A 290 -4.88 2.91 -27.16
C LEU A 290 -3.43 3.37 -27.00
N VAL A 291 -2.54 2.94 -27.90
CA VAL A 291 -1.13 3.34 -27.87
C VAL A 291 -1.00 4.85 -27.98
N ASP A 292 -1.75 5.50 -28.86
CA ASP A 292 -1.69 6.96 -29.04
C ASP A 292 -2.26 7.70 -27.82
N ALA A 293 -3.38 7.26 -27.26
CA ALA A 293 -3.95 7.81 -26.03
C ALA A 293 -2.97 7.72 -24.85
N VAL A 294 -2.33 6.56 -24.64
CA VAL A 294 -1.34 6.39 -23.57
C VAL A 294 -0.08 7.25 -23.82
N ARG A 295 0.34 7.42 -25.08
CA ARG A 295 1.48 8.29 -25.45
C ARG A 295 1.25 9.76 -25.14
N ASP A 296 0.03 10.24 -25.35
CA ASP A 296 -0.35 11.63 -25.05
C ASP A 296 -0.27 11.95 -23.55
N GLY A 297 -0.27 10.93 -22.69
CA GLY A 297 -0.21 11.03 -21.24
C GLY A 297 1.16 10.81 -20.59
N VAL A 298 2.24 10.76 -21.36
CA VAL A 298 3.57 10.41 -20.83
C VAL A 298 4.18 11.56 -20.05
N ASP A 299 4.29 11.40 -18.73
CA ASP A 299 4.90 12.39 -17.81
C ASP A 299 6.06 11.78 -17.00
N GLY A 300 6.08 10.45 -16.85
CA GLY A 300 7.10 9.75 -16.09
C GLY A 300 7.35 8.29 -16.52
N PRO A 301 8.17 7.56 -15.76
CA PRO A 301 8.76 6.31 -16.24
C PRO A 301 7.78 5.15 -16.20
N GLN A 302 6.85 5.21 -15.26
CA GLN A 302 5.66 4.36 -15.24
C GLN A 302 4.86 4.48 -16.55
N ASP A 303 4.80 5.67 -17.16
CA ASP A 303 4.05 5.89 -18.40
C ASP A 303 4.80 5.32 -19.62
N TYR A 304 6.14 5.39 -19.64
CA TYR A 304 6.93 4.68 -20.66
C TYR A 304 6.74 3.17 -20.60
N VAL A 305 6.69 2.58 -19.40
CA VAL A 305 6.39 1.15 -19.21
C VAL A 305 4.95 0.86 -19.62
N ARG A 306 4.00 1.75 -19.30
CA ARG A 306 2.59 1.62 -19.68
C ARG A 306 2.42 1.59 -21.20
N VAL A 307 3.00 2.54 -21.94
CA VAL A 307 3.00 2.55 -23.42
C VAL A 307 3.67 1.30 -23.97
N ALA A 308 4.83 0.91 -23.43
CA ALA A 308 5.54 -0.27 -23.92
C ALA A 308 4.74 -1.57 -23.69
N ARG A 309 4.00 -1.66 -22.59
CA ARG A 309 3.06 -2.77 -22.35
C ARG A 309 1.87 -2.73 -23.30
N ALA A 310 1.28 -1.56 -23.55
CA ALA A 310 0.20 -1.41 -24.52
C ALA A 310 0.64 -1.86 -25.93
N LEU A 311 1.80 -1.37 -26.40
CA LEU A 311 2.43 -1.80 -27.66
C LEU A 311 2.66 -3.31 -27.73
N ARG A 312 3.09 -3.93 -26.63
CA ARG A 312 3.31 -5.38 -26.56
C ARG A 312 2.00 -6.17 -26.62
N SER A 313 0.96 -5.73 -25.89
CA SER A 313 -0.38 -6.33 -25.95
C SER A 313 -0.96 -6.28 -27.36
N ALA A 314 -0.67 -5.20 -28.10
CA ALA A 314 -0.99 -5.00 -29.51
C ALA A 314 -0.18 -5.85 -30.50
N GLY A 315 0.74 -6.70 -30.02
CA GLY A 315 1.65 -7.49 -30.86
C GLY A 315 2.76 -6.68 -31.55
N ARG A 316 2.96 -5.41 -31.18
CA ARG A 316 3.98 -4.50 -31.73
C ARG A 316 5.26 -4.55 -30.88
N ASP A 317 5.79 -5.76 -30.67
CA ASP A 317 6.93 -6.03 -29.78
C ASP A 317 8.16 -5.16 -30.07
N ALA A 318 8.53 -5.03 -31.35
CA ALA A 318 9.69 -4.23 -31.75
C ALA A 318 9.53 -2.75 -31.35
N GLU A 319 8.34 -2.19 -31.50
CA GLU A 319 8.06 -0.80 -31.11
C GLU A 319 8.02 -0.63 -29.60
N ALA A 320 7.49 -1.64 -28.87
CA ALA A 320 7.52 -1.65 -27.41
C ALA A 320 8.96 -1.56 -26.88
N VAL A 321 9.87 -2.34 -27.47
CA VAL A 321 11.30 -2.36 -27.12
C VAL A 321 11.98 -1.04 -27.45
N GLU A 322 11.73 -0.48 -28.63
CA GLU A 322 12.25 0.83 -29.02
C GLU A 322 11.74 1.94 -28.08
N TRP A 323 10.45 1.90 -27.73
CA TRP A 323 9.84 2.89 -26.83
C TRP A 323 10.41 2.82 -25.41
N ALA A 324 10.51 1.61 -24.84
CA ALA A 324 11.11 1.41 -23.53
C ALA A 324 12.59 1.85 -23.51
N SER A 325 13.33 1.56 -24.59
CA SER A 325 14.73 2.00 -24.76
C SER A 325 14.85 3.52 -24.82
N LYS A 326 13.94 4.19 -25.55
CA LYS A 326 13.86 5.64 -25.62
C LYS A 326 13.54 6.26 -24.26
N GLY A 327 12.64 5.63 -23.49
CA GLY A 327 12.30 6.04 -22.13
C GLY A 327 13.49 6.04 -21.18
N PHE A 328 14.41 5.08 -21.32
CA PHE A 328 15.56 4.93 -20.42
C PHE A 328 16.41 6.21 -20.31
N SER A 329 16.57 6.94 -21.41
CA SER A 329 17.35 8.18 -21.46
C SER A 329 16.59 9.43 -20.99
N GLN A 330 15.27 9.34 -20.83
CA GLN A 330 14.40 10.48 -20.51
C GLN A 330 14.00 10.54 -19.03
N VAL A 331 14.43 9.57 -18.24
CA VAL A 331 13.95 9.37 -16.87
C VAL A 331 15.08 9.39 -15.84
N ALA A 332 14.75 9.74 -14.59
CA ALA A 332 15.72 9.83 -13.50
C ALA A 332 16.31 8.45 -13.15
N ALA A 333 17.52 8.42 -12.59
CA ALA A 333 18.29 7.19 -12.35
C ALA A 333 17.52 6.15 -11.51
N TYR A 334 16.81 6.58 -10.46
CA TYR A 334 16.04 5.68 -9.59
C TYR A 334 14.83 5.05 -10.29
N GLN A 335 14.35 5.63 -11.39
CA GLN A 335 13.15 5.18 -12.10
C GLN A 335 13.47 4.25 -13.30
N ARG A 336 14.74 4.16 -13.73
CA ARG A 336 15.15 3.35 -14.90
C ARG A 336 15.01 1.85 -14.72
N GLN A 337 14.93 1.38 -13.48
CA GLN A 337 14.92 -0.06 -13.19
C GLN A 337 13.64 -0.77 -13.67
N GLU A 338 12.52 -0.06 -13.74
CA GLU A 338 11.27 -0.61 -14.28
C GLU A 338 11.36 -0.83 -15.79
N LEU A 339 12.00 0.10 -16.53
CA LEU A 339 12.25 -0.07 -17.97
C LEU A 339 13.23 -1.20 -18.27
N VAL A 340 14.26 -1.35 -17.43
CA VAL A 340 15.21 -2.48 -17.53
C VAL A 340 14.49 -3.80 -17.29
N ARG A 341 13.62 -3.88 -16.28
CA ARG A 341 12.82 -5.08 -16.00
C ARG A 341 11.93 -5.41 -17.19
N PHE A 342 11.21 -4.42 -17.73
CA PHE A 342 10.38 -4.61 -18.92
C PHE A 342 11.17 -5.18 -20.11
N LEU A 343 12.34 -4.61 -20.42
CA LEU A 343 13.18 -5.08 -21.53
C LEU A 343 13.64 -6.54 -21.31
N VAL A 344 14.04 -6.89 -20.09
CA VAL A 344 14.43 -8.28 -19.75
C VAL A 344 13.24 -9.24 -19.90
N GLU A 345 12.05 -8.86 -19.43
CA GLU A 345 10.80 -9.64 -19.60
C GLU A 345 10.34 -9.75 -21.05
N ALA A 346 10.75 -8.81 -21.91
CA ALA A 346 10.54 -8.84 -23.35
C ALA A 346 11.59 -9.69 -24.11
N GLY A 347 12.57 -10.27 -23.41
CA GLY A 347 13.66 -11.05 -24.01
C GLY A 347 14.84 -10.21 -24.51
N GLU A 348 14.83 -8.90 -24.27
CA GLU A 348 15.82 -7.92 -24.74
C GLU A 348 16.87 -7.60 -23.66
N ALA A 349 17.35 -8.64 -22.98
CA ALA A 349 18.29 -8.51 -21.88
C ALA A 349 19.64 -7.90 -22.31
N ASP A 350 20.13 -8.25 -23.51
CA ASP A 350 21.38 -7.71 -24.06
C ASP A 350 21.27 -6.21 -24.34
N ARG A 351 20.12 -5.77 -24.84
CA ARG A 351 19.82 -4.36 -25.08
C ARG A 351 19.71 -3.59 -23.76
N ALA A 352 19.04 -4.15 -22.75
CA ALA A 352 18.96 -3.55 -21.42
C ALA A 352 20.35 -3.38 -20.78
N LEU A 353 21.21 -4.39 -20.93
CA LEU A 353 22.59 -4.35 -20.44
C LEU A 353 23.41 -3.27 -21.15
N GLU A 354 23.30 -3.16 -22.47
CA GLU A 354 23.98 -2.12 -23.25
C GLU A 354 23.50 -0.71 -22.90
N LEU A 355 22.21 -0.51 -22.60
CA LEU A 355 21.70 0.77 -22.13
C LEU A 355 22.31 1.18 -20.78
N GLN A 356 22.36 0.26 -19.81
CA GLN A 356 23.02 0.53 -18.53
C GLN A 356 24.52 0.73 -18.69
N ARG A 357 25.15 0.01 -19.61
CA ARG A 357 26.56 0.17 -19.96
C ARG A 357 26.85 1.60 -20.43
N ARG A 358 26.11 2.09 -21.43
CA ARG A 358 26.25 3.45 -21.97
C ARG A 358 25.99 4.51 -20.90
N GLU A 359 25.05 4.25 -20.00
CA GLU A 359 24.76 5.16 -18.91
C GLU A 359 25.93 5.26 -17.91
N LEU A 360 26.56 4.15 -17.56
CA LEU A 360 27.76 4.15 -16.72
C LEU A 360 28.94 4.87 -17.40
N GLU A 361 29.07 4.77 -18.72
CA GLU A 361 30.06 5.54 -19.50
C GLU A 361 29.77 7.04 -19.47
N ARG A 362 28.50 7.42 -19.54
CA ARG A 362 28.06 8.82 -19.53
C ARG A 362 28.20 9.44 -18.14
N GLN A 363 27.81 8.69 -17.10
CA GLN A 363 27.79 9.12 -15.71
C GLN A 363 28.32 8.00 -14.82
N SER A 364 29.59 8.11 -14.44
CA SER A 364 30.30 7.14 -13.62
C SER A 364 30.00 7.30 -12.12
N TRP A 365 28.71 7.21 -11.79
CA TRP A 365 28.18 7.30 -10.43
C TRP A 365 27.99 5.91 -9.81
N TRP A 366 27.92 5.87 -8.48
CA TRP A 366 27.76 4.63 -7.72
C TRP A 366 26.50 3.85 -8.14
N GLU A 367 25.39 4.55 -8.31
CA GLU A 367 24.09 3.97 -8.65
C GLU A 367 24.11 3.28 -10.01
N ASN A 368 24.76 3.91 -11.00
CA ASN A 368 24.89 3.36 -12.35
C ASN A 368 25.83 2.14 -12.37
N TYR A 369 26.88 2.16 -11.54
CA TYR A 369 27.77 1.01 -11.38
C TYR A 369 27.05 -0.19 -10.77
N VAL A 370 26.33 0.02 -9.66
CA VAL A 370 25.57 -1.04 -8.98
C VAL A 370 24.48 -1.59 -9.90
N ALA A 371 23.71 -0.73 -10.56
CA ALA A 371 22.69 -1.17 -11.51
C ALA A 371 23.27 -2.07 -12.60
N PHE A 372 24.37 -1.64 -13.24
CA PHE A 372 25.05 -2.41 -14.28
C PHE A 372 25.60 -3.73 -13.76
N LYS A 373 26.27 -3.71 -12.61
CA LYS A 373 26.81 -4.92 -11.96
C LYS A 373 25.70 -5.92 -11.63
N ASP A 374 24.59 -5.46 -11.07
CA ASP A 374 23.47 -6.32 -10.68
C ASP A 374 22.80 -6.98 -11.89
N LEU A 375 22.60 -6.23 -12.98
CA LEU A 375 22.04 -6.78 -14.21
C LEU A 375 23.02 -7.76 -14.87
N ALA A 376 24.29 -7.37 -15.03
CA ALA A 376 25.32 -8.25 -15.57
C ALA A 376 25.48 -9.52 -14.73
N GLY A 377 25.39 -9.41 -13.40
CA GLY A 377 25.43 -10.53 -12.47
C GLY A 377 24.24 -11.48 -12.63
N ARG A 378 23.01 -10.94 -12.72
CA ARG A 378 21.78 -11.73 -12.99
C ARG A 378 21.84 -12.47 -14.33
N LEU A 379 22.48 -11.87 -15.33
CA LEU A 379 22.70 -12.49 -16.64
C LEU A 379 23.90 -13.45 -16.67
N GLY A 380 24.66 -13.58 -15.58
CA GLY A 380 25.87 -14.42 -15.51
C GLY A 380 27.06 -13.88 -16.29
N ARG A 381 27.04 -12.60 -16.69
CA ARG A 381 28.04 -11.96 -17.57
C ARG A 381 28.93 -10.94 -16.85
N TRP A 382 28.81 -10.82 -15.52
CA TRP A 382 29.64 -9.86 -14.76
C TRP A 382 31.14 -10.05 -15.00
N GLY A 383 31.61 -11.30 -15.08
CA GLY A 383 33.02 -11.61 -15.34
C GLY A 383 33.57 -10.95 -16.60
N ASP A 384 32.79 -10.92 -17.69
CA ASP A 384 33.18 -10.35 -18.98
C ASP A 384 33.29 -8.82 -18.94
N HIS A 385 32.46 -8.19 -18.12
CA HIS A 385 32.34 -6.73 -18.06
C HIS A 385 33.07 -6.08 -16.88
N ARG A 386 33.48 -6.89 -15.90
CA ARG A 386 34.03 -6.44 -14.62
C ARG A 386 35.18 -5.44 -14.76
N GLN A 387 36.22 -5.81 -15.52
CA GLN A 387 37.41 -4.97 -15.66
C GLN A 387 37.08 -3.64 -16.33
N TRP A 388 36.21 -3.68 -17.34
CA TRP A 388 35.75 -2.48 -18.02
C TRP A 388 34.97 -1.58 -17.04
N ALA A 389 34.05 -2.13 -16.25
CA ALA A 389 33.21 -1.36 -15.33
C ALA A 389 34.01 -0.69 -14.22
N LEU A 390 34.95 -1.41 -13.60
CA LEU A 390 35.87 -0.85 -12.60
C LEU A 390 36.75 0.26 -13.20
N GLY A 391 37.19 0.10 -14.46
CA GLY A 391 37.98 1.11 -15.17
C GLY A 391 37.22 2.39 -15.53
N ARG A 392 35.88 2.43 -15.37
CA ARG A 392 35.07 3.64 -15.57
C ARG A 392 34.89 4.47 -14.31
N LEU A 393 35.10 3.89 -13.14
CA LEU A 393 35.00 4.64 -11.91
C LEU A 393 36.15 5.65 -11.84
N PRO A 394 35.91 6.90 -11.39
CA PRO A 394 36.92 7.97 -11.38
C PRO A 394 38.05 7.77 -10.34
N GLY A 395 38.28 6.54 -9.87
CA GLY A 395 39.15 6.22 -8.74
C GLY A 395 38.51 6.59 -7.40
N GLY A 396 39.34 6.78 -6.40
CA GLY A 396 38.95 7.35 -5.10
C GLY A 396 37.95 6.48 -4.34
N ASP A 397 36.96 7.14 -3.73
CA ASP A 397 35.92 6.50 -2.92
C ASP A 397 35.16 5.39 -3.67
N LEU A 398 34.70 5.68 -4.89
CA LEU A 398 33.88 4.77 -5.67
C LEU A 398 34.62 3.48 -6.04
N LEU A 399 35.89 3.59 -6.46
CA LEU A 399 36.70 2.44 -6.82
C LEU A 399 37.03 1.58 -5.61
N VAL A 400 37.42 2.19 -4.48
CA VAL A 400 37.69 1.47 -3.23
C VAL A 400 36.44 0.73 -2.77
N ARG A 401 35.29 1.40 -2.78
CA ARG A 401 34.00 0.80 -2.40
C ARG A 401 33.61 -0.37 -3.32
N ALA A 402 33.79 -0.22 -4.63
CA ALA A 402 33.51 -1.29 -5.60
C ALA A 402 34.40 -2.54 -5.39
N LEU A 403 35.68 -2.35 -5.06
CA LEU A 403 36.62 -3.44 -4.78
C LEU A 403 36.32 -4.13 -3.44
N LEU A 404 35.91 -3.37 -2.43
CA LEU A 404 35.46 -3.92 -1.14
C LEU A 404 34.20 -4.77 -1.28
N ASP A 405 33.22 -4.32 -2.08
CA ASP A 405 31.99 -5.05 -2.38
C ASP A 405 32.25 -6.42 -3.05
N GLU A 406 33.41 -6.58 -3.67
CA GLU A 406 33.84 -7.84 -4.30
C GLU A 406 34.86 -8.64 -3.48
N ASN A 407 35.07 -8.25 -2.22
CA ASN A 407 36.06 -8.82 -1.31
C ASN A 407 37.51 -8.76 -1.85
N GLU A 408 37.82 -7.84 -2.77
CA GLU A 408 39.18 -7.66 -3.29
C GLU A 408 39.99 -6.69 -2.40
N HIS A 409 40.20 -7.10 -1.15
CA HIS A 409 40.73 -6.23 -0.09
C HIS A 409 42.10 -5.63 -0.42
N GLU A 410 43.00 -6.43 -1.02
CA GLU A 410 44.35 -5.99 -1.39
C GLU A 410 44.33 -4.94 -2.51
N ARG A 411 43.45 -5.12 -3.51
CA ARG A 411 43.28 -4.13 -4.58
C ARG A 411 42.57 -2.88 -4.07
N ALA A 412 41.61 -3.02 -3.17
CA ALA A 412 40.97 -1.88 -2.51
C ALA A 412 41.98 -1.05 -1.72
N TRP A 413 42.92 -1.70 -1.02
CA TRP A 413 44.01 -1.03 -0.30
C TRP A 413 44.98 -0.30 -1.24
N ALA A 414 45.36 -0.93 -2.35
CA ALA A 414 46.19 -0.30 -3.37
C ALA A 414 45.50 0.94 -3.98
N ALA A 415 44.22 0.83 -4.34
CA ALA A 415 43.42 1.93 -4.88
C ALA A 415 43.28 3.08 -3.87
N PHE A 416 43.09 2.78 -2.58
CA PHE A 416 43.11 3.79 -1.52
C PHE A 416 44.47 4.52 -1.45
N GLY A 417 45.58 3.78 -1.55
CA GLY A 417 46.91 4.39 -1.54
C GLY A 417 47.17 5.32 -2.73
N GLU A 418 46.57 5.05 -3.88
CA GLU A 418 46.73 5.84 -5.09
C GLU A 418 45.79 7.06 -5.15
N PHE A 419 44.52 6.89 -4.76
CA PHE A 419 43.48 7.90 -5.00
C PHE A 419 42.83 8.45 -3.73
N GLY A 420 43.05 7.85 -2.57
CA GLY A 420 42.31 8.13 -1.34
C GLY A 420 40.85 7.64 -1.38
N CYS A 421 40.08 7.92 -0.34
CA CYS A 421 38.63 7.68 -0.29
C CYS A 421 37.99 8.55 0.80
N GLU A 422 36.66 8.59 0.86
CA GLU A 422 35.96 9.30 1.92
C GLU A 422 36.05 8.54 3.26
N GLU A 423 35.76 9.24 4.35
CA GLU A 423 35.83 8.71 5.72
C GLU A 423 35.00 7.43 5.93
N THR A 424 33.82 7.37 5.32
CA THR A 424 32.90 6.22 5.42
C THR A 424 33.50 4.97 4.79
N THR A 425 34.02 5.08 3.57
CA THR A 425 34.70 3.98 2.85
C THR A 425 36.05 3.65 3.49
N LEU A 426 36.76 4.64 4.00
CA LEU A 426 38.01 4.45 4.73
C LEU A 426 37.80 3.61 5.99
N LEU A 427 36.70 3.83 6.71
CA LEU A 427 36.34 3.04 7.87
C LEU A 427 36.03 1.59 7.51
N LEU A 428 35.30 1.35 6.40
CA LEU A 428 35.02 0.00 5.90
C LEU A 428 36.31 -0.71 5.48
N LEU A 429 37.20 -0.01 4.77
CA LEU A 429 38.51 -0.54 4.37
C LEU A 429 39.36 -0.91 5.58
N ALA A 430 39.43 -0.04 6.58
CA ALA A 430 40.14 -0.27 7.84
C ALA A 430 39.60 -1.49 8.60
N ASP A 431 38.28 -1.64 8.70
CA ASP A 431 37.64 -2.77 9.38
C ASP A 431 38.00 -4.11 8.74
N VAL A 432 38.04 -4.15 7.40
CA VAL A 432 38.36 -5.35 6.64
C VAL A 432 39.86 -5.68 6.73
N GLN A 433 40.72 -4.67 6.79
CA GLN A 433 42.17 -4.82 6.79
C GLN A 433 42.80 -4.93 8.19
N VAL A 434 42.00 -4.83 9.26
CA VAL A 434 42.51 -4.84 10.65
C VAL A 434 43.26 -6.13 11.01
N VAL A 435 42.92 -7.25 10.39
CA VAL A 435 43.52 -8.57 10.66
C VAL A 435 44.85 -8.73 9.92
N THR A 436 44.90 -8.27 8.68
CA THR A 436 46.00 -8.47 7.74
C THR A 436 47.05 -7.36 7.84
N ARG A 437 46.63 -6.13 8.17
CA ARG A 437 47.44 -4.91 8.18
C ARG A 437 47.17 -4.04 9.43
N PRO A 438 47.31 -4.59 10.67
CA PRO A 438 46.96 -3.87 11.89
C PRO A 438 47.80 -2.61 12.09
N ALA A 439 49.10 -2.65 11.79
CA ALA A 439 50.02 -1.52 12.00
C ALA A 439 49.67 -0.32 11.11
N GLU A 440 49.21 -0.57 9.89
CA GLU A 440 48.83 0.45 8.91
C GLU A 440 47.44 1.02 9.17
N VAL A 441 46.53 0.22 9.75
CA VAL A 441 45.17 0.63 10.08
C VAL A 441 45.10 1.44 11.39
N VAL A 442 46.00 1.20 12.35
CA VAL A 442 46.04 1.93 13.63
C VAL A 442 46.09 3.47 13.46
N PRO A 443 46.98 4.04 12.63
CA PRO A 443 46.99 5.48 12.35
C PRO A 443 45.66 6.02 11.80
N ILE A 444 44.97 5.24 10.96
CA ILE A 444 43.67 5.61 10.38
C ILE A 444 42.63 5.75 11.48
N TYR A 445 42.44 4.72 12.32
CA TYR A 445 41.50 4.79 13.43
C TYR A 445 41.81 5.92 14.40
N ARG A 446 43.10 6.16 14.73
CA ARG A 446 43.52 7.24 15.61
C ARG A 446 43.18 8.62 15.02
N ALA A 447 43.35 8.81 13.72
CA ALA A 447 42.98 10.04 13.02
C ALA A 447 41.45 10.26 13.03
N LEU A 448 40.68 9.22 12.74
CA LEU A 448 39.20 9.27 12.79
C LEU A 448 38.67 9.58 14.18
N VAL A 449 39.29 9.02 15.23
CA VAL A 449 38.96 9.34 16.63
C VAL A 449 39.14 10.83 16.91
N GLU A 450 40.30 11.39 16.54
CA GLU A 450 40.59 12.81 16.79
C GLU A 450 39.67 13.74 16.02
N ASP A 451 39.42 13.46 14.73
CA ASP A 451 38.51 14.26 13.91
C ASP A 451 37.08 14.24 14.47
N THR A 452 36.59 13.05 14.86
CA THR A 452 35.26 12.89 15.46
C THR A 452 35.14 13.63 16.80
N ILE A 453 36.20 13.68 17.60
CA ILE A 453 36.25 14.48 18.84
C ILE A 453 36.24 15.98 18.52
N GLY A 454 36.88 16.40 17.44
CA GLY A 454 36.92 17.77 16.92
C GLY A 454 35.53 18.30 16.58
N ARG A 455 34.72 17.51 15.86
CA ARG A 455 33.34 17.86 15.47
C ARG A 455 32.40 18.07 16.66
N GLY A 456 32.67 17.41 17.78
CA GLY A 456 31.95 17.62 19.05
C GLY A 456 30.50 17.13 19.07
N GLY A 457 29.89 17.15 20.25
CA GLY A 457 28.52 16.68 20.46
C GLY A 457 28.43 15.25 21.01
N TRP A 458 27.36 14.97 21.75
CA TRP A 458 27.18 13.71 22.48
C TRP A 458 27.15 12.48 21.56
N ASP A 459 26.49 12.55 20.41
CA ASP A 459 26.43 11.42 19.47
C ASP A 459 27.77 11.17 18.78
N LYS A 460 28.55 12.22 18.50
CA LYS A 460 29.93 12.06 18.01
C LYS A 460 30.83 11.41 19.05
N TYR A 461 30.68 11.73 20.34
CA TYR A 461 31.42 11.03 21.40
C TYR A 461 31.03 9.55 21.56
N LYS A 462 29.77 9.17 21.25
CA LYS A 462 29.42 7.75 21.13
C LYS A 462 30.10 7.10 19.92
N ALA A 463 30.17 7.79 18.78
CA ALA A 463 30.89 7.28 17.60
C ALA A 463 32.38 7.07 17.87
N VAL A 464 33.01 7.96 18.65
CA VAL A 464 34.39 7.79 19.15
C VAL A 464 34.56 6.49 19.91
N VAL A 465 33.63 6.14 20.80
CA VAL A 465 33.66 4.86 21.52
C VAL A 465 33.65 3.69 20.53
N GLY A 466 32.81 3.74 19.49
CA GLY A 466 32.77 2.74 18.44
C GLY A 466 34.10 2.58 17.70
N LEU A 467 34.76 3.69 17.35
CA LEU A 467 36.08 3.69 16.73
C LEU A 467 37.17 3.14 17.67
N LEU A 468 37.10 3.45 18.98
CA LEU A 468 38.04 2.91 19.97
C LEU A 468 37.89 1.39 20.16
N VAL A 469 36.67 0.85 20.09
CA VAL A 469 36.46 -0.61 20.11
C VAL A 469 37.17 -1.28 18.94
N LYS A 470 37.10 -0.66 17.75
CA LYS A 470 37.78 -1.16 16.54
C LYS A 470 39.30 -1.05 16.67
N LEU A 471 39.80 0.11 17.12
CA LEU A 471 41.22 0.34 17.38
C LEU A 471 41.81 -0.66 18.37
N ARG A 472 41.08 -1.03 19.44
CA ARG A 472 41.55 -2.03 20.42
C ARG A 472 41.91 -3.38 19.80
N ARG A 473 41.28 -3.74 18.67
CA ARG A 473 41.57 -5.00 17.97
C ARG A 473 42.87 -4.93 17.16
N ALA A 474 43.33 -3.73 16.82
CA ALA A 474 44.47 -3.47 15.95
C ALA A 474 45.72 -3.01 16.73
N ASP A 475 45.52 -2.30 17.84
CA ASP A 475 46.56 -1.54 18.53
C ASP A 475 47.08 -2.26 19.79
N PRO A 476 48.32 -2.75 19.79
CA PRO A 476 48.91 -3.38 20.98
C PRO A 476 49.15 -2.39 22.14
N ASP A 477 49.23 -1.07 21.87
CA ASP A 477 49.35 0.00 22.89
C ASP A 477 48.02 0.75 23.07
N PHE A 478 46.89 0.03 22.96
CA PHE A 478 45.56 0.65 23.06
C PHE A 478 45.36 1.41 24.37
N ASP A 479 45.68 0.82 25.52
CA ASP A 479 45.48 1.44 26.83
C ASP A 479 46.37 2.69 26.99
N GLY A 480 47.61 2.66 26.48
CA GLY A 480 48.50 3.81 26.45
C GLY A 480 47.98 4.94 25.56
N TYR A 481 47.37 4.61 24.42
CA TYR A 481 46.69 5.58 23.56
C TYR A 481 45.48 6.23 24.24
N VAL A 482 44.59 5.44 24.86
CA VAL A 482 43.40 5.95 25.55
C VAL A 482 43.79 6.86 26.72
N ALA A 483 44.80 6.49 27.51
CA ALA A 483 45.29 7.34 28.59
C ALA A 483 45.76 8.72 28.09
N LYS A 484 46.52 8.75 26.99
CA LYS A 484 46.97 10.01 26.35
C LYS A 484 45.80 10.81 25.78
N LEU A 485 44.82 10.13 25.17
CA LEU A 485 43.61 10.76 24.62
C LEU A 485 42.80 11.48 25.71
N ARG A 486 42.60 10.83 26.86
CA ARG A 486 41.90 11.41 28.03
C ARG A 486 42.62 12.63 28.59
N LEU A 487 43.96 12.59 28.68
CA LEU A 487 44.77 13.73 29.13
C LEU A 487 44.65 14.94 28.19
N ARG A 488 44.69 14.69 26.87
CA ARG A 488 44.58 15.73 25.83
C ARG A 488 43.22 16.43 25.87
N HIS A 489 42.14 15.66 26.02
CA HIS A 489 40.76 16.15 25.99
C HIS A 489 40.12 16.32 27.38
N LYS A 490 40.93 16.54 28.43
CA LYS A 490 40.49 16.61 29.85
C LYS A 490 39.38 17.63 30.15
N ARG A 491 39.21 18.65 29.29
CA ARG A 491 38.17 19.69 29.42
C ARG A 491 36.83 19.30 28.80
N LYS A 492 36.77 18.21 28.01
CA LYS A 492 35.55 17.73 27.34
C LYS A 492 34.82 16.71 28.24
N SER A 493 34.12 17.19 29.28
CA SER A 493 33.43 16.36 30.28
C SER A 493 32.46 15.33 29.68
N SER A 494 31.76 15.69 28.61
CA SER A 494 30.85 14.79 27.89
C SER A 494 31.58 13.65 27.16
N LEU A 495 32.77 13.90 26.62
CA LEU A 495 33.61 12.84 26.03
C LEU A 495 34.09 11.88 27.12
N LEU A 496 34.61 12.40 28.24
CA LEU A 496 35.06 11.58 29.36
C LEU A 496 33.93 10.69 29.90
N ARG A 497 32.72 11.25 30.04
CA ARG A 497 31.52 10.50 30.42
C ARG A 497 31.21 9.36 29.45
N ALA A 498 31.34 9.58 28.14
CA ALA A 498 31.11 8.55 27.13
C ALA A 498 32.15 7.41 27.23
N LEU A 499 33.43 7.74 27.41
CA LEU A 499 34.51 6.77 27.61
C LEU A 499 34.33 5.95 28.89
N ASP A 500 33.95 6.59 29.99
CA ASP A 500 33.72 5.93 31.28
C ASP A 500 32.55 4.95 31.22
N LYS A 501 31.45 5.35 30.58
CA LYS A 501 30.28 4.48 30.37
C LYS A 501 30.64 3.23 29.55
N ALA A 502 31.57 3.38 28.60
CA ALA A 502 32.04 2.29 27.75
C ALA A 502 33.22 1.50 28.35
N LYS A 503 33.65 1.82 29.59
CA LYS A 503 34.81 1.20 30.26
C LYS A 503 36.09 1.27 29.44
N MET A 504 36.29 2.38 28.71
CA MET A 504 37.53 2.70 28.01
C MET A 504 38.50 3.35 29.00
N ARG A 505 39.38 2.53 29.58
CA ARG A 505 40.39 2.94 30.56
C ARG A 505 41.72 3.21 29.90
#